data_AF-A0A7J3BNJ0-F1
#
_entry.id   AF-A0A7J3BNJ0-F1
#
_cell.length_a   1.000
_cell.length_b   1.000
_cell.length_c   1.000
_cell.angle_alpha   90.00
_cell.angle_beta   90.00
_cell.angle_gamma   90.00
#
_symmetry.space_group_name_H-M   'P 1'
#
loop_
_entity.id
_entity.type
_entity.pdbx_description
1 polymer ?
#
loop_
_entity_poly.entity_id
_entity_poly.type
_entity_poly.pdbx_seq_one_letter_code
_entity_poly.pdbx_strand_id
1 'polypeptide(L)'
;MKAKALVLTGYGINCENESKYAFEKAGGKADIFHVNSLIERPQVLDDYNLFFIAGGFSFGDDLGSGKVLGNKIKNRLGDAIIDFYNSGKLIIGVCNGFQVLVKVGLLPVPDFKQRVTLTTNDSGKFEDRWVFLKINKNSPCVFTKGMEYALLPVRHGEG
;
A
#
# COMPACT_ATOMS: atom_id res chain seq x y z
N MET A 1 12.43 10.09 19.09
CA MET A 1 11.43 10.71 18.20
C MET A 1 10.39 9.65 17.81
N LYS A 2 9.12 10.03 17.62
CA LYS A 2 8.09 9.11 17.12
C LYS A 2 8.30 8.85 15.62
N ALA A 3 8.08 7.61 15.19
CA ALA A 3 8.09 7.26 13.76
C ALA A 3 6.96 8.00 13.02
N LYS A 4 7.26 8.51 11.82
CA LYS A 4 6.30 9.22 10.98
C LYS A 4 5.89 8.39 9.77
N ALA A 5 4.61 8.35 9.47
CA ALA A 5 4.06 7.73 8.27
C ALA A 5 3.36 8.75 7.37
N LEU A 6 3.61 8.66 6.06
CA LEU A 6 2.79 9.33 5.06
C LEU A 6 1.76 8.33 4.55
N VAL A 7 0.48 8.62 4.78
CA VAL A 7 -0.65 7.81 4.29
C VAL A 7 -1.15 8.43 2.99
N LEU A 8 -0.92 7.73 1.88
CA LEU A 8 -1.34 8.18 0.56
C LEU A 8 -2.86 8.07 0.44
N THR A 9 -3.49 9.18 0.05
CA THR A 9 -4.88 9.21 -0.42
C THR A 9 -4.93 9.71 -1.87
N GLY A 10 -6.11 9.61 -2.48
CA GLY A 10 -6.36 9.98 -3.86
C GLY A 10 -7.82 9.72 -4.22
N TYR A 11 -8.19 10.02 -5.46
CA TYR A 11 -9.53 9.70 -5.96
C TYR A 11 -9.87 8.21 -5.79
N GLY A 12 -10.94 7.92 -5.07
CA GLY A 12 -11.46 6.57 -4.84
C GLY A 12 -10.76 5.76 -3.74
N ILE A 13 -9.64 6.25 -3.20
CA ILE A 13 -9.09 5.73 -1.93
C ILE A 13 -10.09 6.06 -0.82
N ASN A 14 -10.34 5.11 0.08
CA ASN A 14 -11.36 5.26 1.13
C ASN A 14 -10.96 4.65 2.48
N CYS A 15 -9.73 4.16 2.60
CA CYS A 15 -9.22 3.53 3.82
C CYS A 15 -8.10 4.33 4.53
N GLU A 16 -7.87 5.58 4.15
CA GLU A 16 -6.77 6.41 4.65
C GLU A 16 -6.95 6.81 6.12
N ASN A 17 -8.18 7.02 6.58
CA ASN A 17 -8.47 7.53 7.92
C ASN A 17 -8.22 6.46 8.99
N GLU A 18 -8.70 5.24 8.77
CA GLU A 18 -8.43 4.10 9.64
C GLU A 18 -6.98 3.66 9.56
N SER A 19 -6.32 3.79 8.40
CA SER A 19 -4.89 3.50 8.27
C SER A 19 -4.06 4.48 9.11
N LYS A 20 -4.38 5.78 9.05
CA LYS A 20 -3.80 6.80 9.92
C LYS A 20 -4.06 6.48 11.39
N TYR A 21 -5.31 6.22 11.75
CA TYR A 21 -5.71 5.92 13.12
C TYR A 21 -4.97 4.70 13.68
N ALA A 22 -4.87 3.62 12.91
CA ALA A 22 -4.16 2.41 13.32
C ALA A 22 -2.67 2.66 13.56
N PHE A 23 -2.01 3.43 12.69
CA PHE A 23 -0.60 3.76 12.86
C PHE A 23 -0.35 4.66 14.09
N GLU A 24 -1.23 5.64 14.32
CA GLU A 24 -1.17 6.50 15.51
C GLU A 24 -1.42 5.72 16.81
N LYS A 25 -2.35 4.74 16.78
CA LYS A 25 -2.57 3.82 17.90
C LYS A 25 -1.37 2.94 18.20
N ALA A 26 -0.56 2.61 17.20
CA ALA A 26 0.72 1.92 17.38
C ALA A 26 1.85 2.83 17.93
N GLY A 27 1.56 4.10 18.23
CA GLY A 27 2.51 5.05 18.84
C GLY A 27 3.25 5.94 17.84
N GLY A 28 2.97 5.82 16.54
CA GLY A 28 3.51 6.68 15.50
C GLY A 28 2.78 8.02 15.37
N LYS A 29 3.16 8.80 14.36
CA LYS A 29 2.41 9.96 13.85
C LYS A 29 2.14 9.75 12.36
N ALA A 30 0.93 9.99 11.89
CA ALA A 30 0.59 9.82 10.49
C ALA A 30 -0.06 11.06 9.88
N ASP A 31 0.40 11.42 8.70
CA ASP A 31 -0.15 12.52 7.90
C ASP A 31 -0.76 11.95 6.62
N ILE A 32 -1.98 12.35 6.30
CA ILE A 32 -2.66 11.95 5.07
C ILE A 32 -2.24 12.92 3.97
N PHE A 33 -1.81 12.39 2.84
CA PHE A 33 -1.28 13.18 1.73
C PHE A 33 -1.86 12.74 0.40
N HIS A 34 -2.43 13.69 -0.34
CA HIS A 34 -3.05 13.40 -1.63
C HIS A 34 -1.99 13.16 -2.71
N VAL A 35 -2.20 12.15 -3.57
CA VAL A 35 -1.23 11.73 -4.60
C VAL A 35 -0.78 12.87 -5.52
N ASN A 36 -1.68 13.76 -5.95
CA ASN A 36 -1.29 14.88 -6.80
C ASN A 36 -0.36 15.86 -6.08
N SER A 37 -0.62 16.14 -4.80
CA SER A 37 0.27 16.99 -3.99
C SER A 37 1.63 16.34 -3.77
N LEU A 38 1.68 15.00 -3.67
CA LEU A 38 2.94 14.27 -3.56
C LEU A 38 3.74 14.33 -4.86
N ILE A 39 3.06 14.20 -6.01
CA ILE A 39 3.66 14.35 -7.34
C ILE A 39 4.29 15.74 -7.52
N GLU A 40 3.66 16.79 -6.99
CA GLU A 40 4.20 18.15 -7.05
C GLU A 40 5.40 18.36 -6.12
N ARG A 41 5.49 17.59 -5.02
CA ARG A 41 6.51 17.74 -3.97
C ARG A 41 7.01 16.38 -3.46
N PRO A 42 7.70 15.59 -4.29
CA PRO A 42 8.14 14.24 -3.93
C PRO A 42 9.10 14.22 -2.72
N GLN A 43 9.89 15.27 -2.54
CA GLN A 43 10.84 15.43 -1.43
C GLN A 43 10.18 15.41 -0.04
N VAL A 44 8.86 15.60 0.03
CA VAL A 44 8.11 15.45 1.29
C VAL A 44 8.29 14.04 1.88
N LEU A 45 8.55 13.01 1.06
CA LEU A 45 8.84 11.64 1.53
C LEU A 45 10.07 11.56 2.44
N ASP A 46 11.01 12.50 2.34
CA ASP A 46 12.25 12.49 3.12
C ASP A 46 11.99 12.63 4.62
N ASP A 47 10.91 13.31 5.00
CA ASP A 47 10.49 13.56 6.38
C ASP A 47 9.83 12.36 7.07
N TYR A 48 9.55 11.27 6.33
CA TYR A 48 8.81 10.11 6.83
C TYR A 48 9.69 8.85 6.90
N ASN A 49 9.30 7.94 7.79
CA ASN A 49 9.92 6.63 7.96
C ASN A 49 9.13 5.50 7.29
N LEU A 50 7.83 5.74 7.04
CA LEU A 50 6.92 4.79 6.44
C LEU A 50 6.05 5.46 5.36
N PHE A 51 5.91 4.80 4.22
CA PHE A 51 4.98 5.16 3.16
C PHE A 51 3.85 4.13 3.10
N PHE A 52 2.62 4.57 3.37
CA PHE A 52 1.44 3.72 3.42
C PHE A 52 0.54 4.03 2.21
N ILE A 53 0.27 3.03 1.37
CA ILE A 53 -0.72 3.14 0.30
C ILE A 53 -2.03 2.50 0.80
N ALA A 54 -3.04 3.33 1.04
CA ALA A 54 -4.31 2.90 1.60
C ALA A 54 -5.16 2.08 0.62
N GLY A 55 -6.13 1.34 1.16
CA GLY A 55 -7.13 0.60 0.41
C GLY A 55 -8.24 1.48 -0.18
N GLY A 56 -9.08 0.88 -1.02
CA GLY A 56 -10.21 1.53 -1.67
C GLY A 56 -10.38 1.07 -3.11
N PHE A 57 -10.80 1.98 -3.97
CA PHE A 57 -11.04 1.76 -5.40
C PHE A 57 -10.37 2.91 -6.17
N SER A 58 -9.04 2.97 -6.18
CA SER A 58 -8.36 4.13 -6.76
C SER A 58 -8.74 4.32 -8.23
N PHE A 59 -9.22 5.51 -8.56
CA PHE A 59 -9.79 5.83 -9.88
C PHE A 59 -10.92 4.86 -10.32
N GLY A 60 -11.74 4.40 -9.36
CA GLY A 60 -12.87 3.51 -9.62
C GLY A 60 -12.49 2.08 -9.99
N ASP A 61 -11.20 1.77 -10.06
CA ASP A 61 -10.66 0.54 -10.65
C ASP A 61 -11.10 0.30 -12.13
N ASP A 62 -11.52 1.36 -12.84
CA ASP A 62 -12.10 1.31 -14.19
C ASP A 62 -11.18 0.68 -15.26
N LEU A 63 -9.85 0.78 -15.06
CA LEU A 63 -8.82 0.19 -15.94
C LEU A 63 -8.11 -1.01 -15.31
N GLY A 64 -8.78 -1.65 -14.35
CA GLY A 64 -8.24 -2.69 -13.49
C GLY A 64 -7.66 -2.12 -12.20
N SER A 65 -7.74 -2.92 -11.15
CA SER A 65 -7.50 -2.44 -9.79
C SER A 65 -6.08 -1.89 -9.57
N GLY A 66 -6.03 -0.69 -8.99
CA GLY A 66 -4.78 0.04 -8.73
C GLY A 66 -3.98 0.47 -9.97
N LYS A 67 -4.48 0.26 -11.21
CA LYS A 67 -3.70 0.48 -12.44
C LYS A 67 -3.35 1.95 -12.67
N VAL A 68 -4.33 2.84 -12.56
CA VAL A 68 -4.14 4.27 -12.81
C VAL A 68 -3.22 4.89 -11.76
N LEU A 69 -3.46 4.57 -10.48
CA LEU A 69 -2.62 5.04 -9.38
C LEU A 69 -1.20 4.48 -9.49
N GLY A 70 -1.05 3.19 -9.79
CA GLY A 70 0.26 2.57 -10.03
C GLY A 70 1.03 3.21 -11.17
N ASN A 71 0.38 3.51 -12.30
CA ASN A 71 1.01 4.22 -13.42
C ASN A 71 1.44 5.65 -13.04
N LYS A 72 0.60 6.38 -12.29
CA LYS A 72 0.96 7.72 -11.79
C LYS A 72 2.18 7.67 -10.90
N ILE A 73 2.20 6.74 -9.93
CA ILE A 73 3.32 6.55 -9.03
C ILE A 73 4.59 6.19 -9.82
N LYS A 74 4.52 5.17 -10.67
CA LYS A 74 5.67 4.71 -11.46
C LYS A 74 6.29 5.82 -12.30
N ASN A 75 5.46 6.61 -12.98
CA ASN A 75 5.94 7.60 -13.95
C ASN A 75 6.29 8.96 -13.31
N ARG A 76 5.84 9.25 -12.08
CA ARG A 76 5.97 10.60 -11.48
C ARG A 76 6.65 10.60 -10.11
N LEU A 77 6.68 9.46 -9.43
CA LEU A 77 7.24 9.29 -8.08
C LEU A 77 8.26 8.13 -8.01
N GLY A 78 8.60 7.52 -9.16
CA GLY A 78 9.45 6.32 -9.22
C GLY A 78 10.77 6.51 -8.49
N ASP A 79 11.54 7.52 -8.86
CA ASP A 79 12.85 7.81 -8.28
C ASP A 79 12.76 8.07 -6.78
N ALA A 80 11.80 8.91 -6.35
CA ALA A 80 11.61 9.23 -4.94
C ALA A 80 11.25 8.00 -4.09
N ILE A 81 10.47 7.06 -4.64
CA ILE A 81 10.13 5.82 -3.94
C ILE A 81 11.31 4.83 -3.94
N ILE A 82 12.11 4.80 -5.01
CA ILE A 82 13.36 4.03 -5.05
C ILE A 82 14.30 4.52 -3.95
N ASP A 83 14.51 5.84 -3.86
CA ASP A 83 15.39 6.44 -2.86
C ASP A 83 14.87 6.20 -1.45
N PHE A 84 13.55 6.32 -1.26
CA PHE A 84 12.89 5.99 0.00
C PHE A 84 13.13 4.54 0.43
N TYR A 85 12.94 3.59 -0.48
CA TYR A 85 13.18 2.16 -0.25
C TYR A 85 14.65 1.86 0.02
N ASN A 86 15.56 2.39 -0.80
CA ASN A 86 17.01 2.20 -0.67
C ASN A 86 17.57 2.80 0.62
N SER A 87 16.91 3.83 1.17
CA SER A 87 17.22 4.41 2.48
C SER A 87 16.79 3.52 3.66
N GLY A 88 16.29 2.30 3.41
CA GLY A 88 15.85 1.36 4.43
C GLY A 88 14.52 1.72 5.09
N LYS A 89 13.77 2.66 4.49
CA LYS A 89 12.45 3.07 4.99
C LYS A 89 11.38 2.06 4.54
N LEU A 90 10.25 2.04 5.24
CA LEU A 90 9.24 0.99 5.08
C LEU A 90 8.11 1.40 4.14
N ILE A 91 7.72 0.51 3.23
CA ILE A 91 6.55 0.69 2.38
C ILE A 91 5.54 -0.39 2.71
N ILE A 92 4.27 0.00 2.84
CA ILE A 92 3.15 -0.94 3.03
C ILE A 92 1.98 -0.54 2.13
N GLY A 93 1.33 -1.53 1.53
CA GLY A 93 0.13 -1.35 0.73
C GLY A 93 -0.93 -2.36 1.16
N VAL A 94 -2.15 -1.89 1.41
CA VAL A 94 -3.27 -2.74 1.88
C VAL A 94 -4.39 -2.72 0.85
N CYS A 95 -4.91 -3.90 0.49
CA CYS A 95 -5.95 -4.07 -0.53
C CYS A 95 -5.57 -3.35 -1.85
N ASN A 96 -6.22 -2.23 -2.17
CA ASN A 96 -5.87 -1.41 -3.34
C ASN A 96 -4.41 -0.94 -3.34
N GLY A 97 -3.86 -0.64 -2.16
CA GLY A 97 -2.44 -0.33 -2.04
C GLY A 97 -1.53 -1.49 -2.41
N PHE A 98 -1.90 -2.74 -2.09
CA PHE A 98 -1.11 -3.91 -2.49
C PHE A 98 -1.14 -4.09 -4.01
N GLN A 99 -2.33 -3.96 -4.63
CA GLN A 99 -2.48 -3.99 -6.09
C GLN A 99 -1.59 -2.92 -6.75
N VAL A 100 -1.60 -1.69 -6.23
CA VAL A 100 -0.74 -0.59 -6.69
C VAL A 100 0.74 -0.96 -6.64
N LEU A 101 1.24 -1.49 -5.51
CA LEU A 101 2.65 -1.91 -5.38
C LEU A 101 3.02 -2.98 -6.42
N VAL A 102 2.14 -3.92 -6.69
CA VAL A 102 2.33 -4.94 -7.75
C VAL A 102 2.37 -4.28 -9.13
N LYS A 103 1.45 -3.37 -9.47
CA LYS A 103 1.41 -2.66 -10.76
C LYS A 103 2.63 -1.78 -10.98
N VAL A 104 3.15 -1.14 -9.92
CA VAL A 104 4.40 -0.35 -9.97
C VAL A 104 5.60 -1.26 -10.25
N GLY A 105 5.56 -2.51 -9.81
CA GLY A 105 6.68 -3.45 -9.87
C GLY A 105 7.57 -3.36 -8.63
N LEU A 106 6.99 -2.99 -7.48
CA LEU A 106 7.66 -3.10 -6.18
C LEU A 106 7.54 -4.50 -5.57
N LEU A 107 6.60 -5.30 -6.07
CA LEU A 107 6.35 -6.67 -5.63
C LEU A 107 6.20 -7.61 -6.85
N PRO A 108 6.65 -8.86 -6.75
CA PRO A 108 7.34 -9.47 -5.61
C PRO A 108 8.83 -9.07 -5.52
N VAL A 109 9.39 -8.52 -6.60
CA VAL A 109 10.77 -8.04 -6.67
C VAL A 109 10.72 -6.53 -6.90
N PRO A 110 11.38 -5.71 -6.08
CA PRO A 110 11.32 -4.26 -6.19
C PRO A 110 12.28 -3.72 -7.28
N ASP A 111 12.02 -4.08 -8.53
CA ASP A 111 12.80 -3.65 -9.71
C ASP A 111 12.01 -2.74 -10.66
N PHE A 112 10.83 -2.26 -10.23
CA PHE A 112 9.89 -1.42 -10.98
C PHE A 112 9.43 -2.07 -12.30
N LYS A 113 9.54 -3.39 -12.42
CA LYS A 113 8.96 -4.18 -13.51
C LYS A 113 7.76 -4.95 -12.99
N GLN A 114 6.60 -4.72 -13.62
CA GLN A 114 5.40 -5.48 -13.28
C GLN A 114 5.57 -6.92 -13.76
N ARG A 115 5.76 -7.86 -12.83
CA ARG A 115 5.97 -9.30 -13.11
C ARG A 115 4.71 -10.14 -12.90
N VAL A 116 3.86 -9.69 -12.00
CA VAL A 116 2.60 -10.35 -11.65
C VAL A 116 1.49 -9.30 -11.59
N THR A 117 0.26 -9.77 -11.42
CA THR A 117 -0.89 -8.92 -11.16
C THR A 117 -1.86 -9.65 -10.27
N LEU A 118 -2.63 -8.88 -9.50
CA LEU A 118 -3.90 -9.36 -8.97
C LEU A 118 -4.98 -9.17 -10.04
N THR A 119 -5.98 -10.04 -10.03
CA THR A 119 -7.06 -10.08 -11.01
C THR A 119 -8.34 -10.55 -10.33
N THR A 120 -9.44 -10.64 -11.08
CA THR A 120 -10.75 -11.05 -10.58
C THR A 120 -10.66 -12.33 -9.78
N ASN A 121 -11.33 -12.33 -8.62
CA ASN A 121 -11.46 -13.51 -7.79
C ASN A 121 -12.06 -14.68 -8.60
N ASP A 122 -11.62 -15.91 -8.33
CA ASP A 122 -12.17 -17.13 -8.97
C ASP A 122 -13.69 -17.30 -8.76
N SER A 123 -14.24 -16.72 -7.68
CA SER A 123 -15.69 -16.71 -7.44
C SER A 123 -16.48 -15.82 -8.40
N GLY A 124 -15.78 -14.95 -9.15
CA GLY A 124 -16.38 -13.93 -10.01
C GLY A 124 -17.13 -12.84 -9.24
N LYS A 125 -16.93 -12.73 -7.92
CA LYS A 125 -17.69 -11.84 -7.03
C LYS A 125 -16.76 -11.05 -6.12
N PHE A 126 -17.30 -9.95 -5.62
CA PHE A 126 -16.71 -9.22 -4.51
C PHE A 126 -16.87 -10.01 -3.21
N GLU A 127 -15.77 -10.23 -2.50
CA GLU A 127 -15.74 -10.96 -1.23
C GLU A 127 -15.56 -9.97 -0.08
N ASP A 128 -16.47 -10.00 0.90
CA ASP A 128 -16.41 -9.22 2.15
C ASP A 128 -16.62 -10.15 3.34
N ARG A 129 -15.53 -10.56 3.98
CA ARG A 129 -15.55 -11.61 5.01
C ARG A 129 -14.34 -11.56 5.93
N TRP A 130 -14.45 -12.27 7.05
CA TRP A 130 -13.31 -12.54 7.91
C TRP A 130 -12.57 -13.79 7.46
N VAL A 131 -11.24 -13.75 7.45
CA VAL A 131 -10.37 -14.88 7.14
C VAL A 131 -9.33 -15.07 8.23
N PHE A 132 -9.01 -16.34 8.49
CA PHE A 132 -7.94 -16.72 9.40
C PHE A 132 -6.69 -17.05 8.60
N LEU A 133 -5.63 -16.29 8.82
CA LEU A 133 -4.36 -16.41 8.09
C LEU A 133 -3.28 -16.96 9.01
N LYS A 134 -2.49 -17.90 8.49
CA LYS A 134 -1.24 -18.35 9.13
C LYS A 134 -0.09 -17.50 8.63
N ILE A 135 0.69 -16.94 9.55
CA ILE A 135 1.85 -16.12 9.21
C ILE A 135 3.01 -17.02 8.78
N ASN A 136 3.65 -16.69 7.65
CA ASN A 136 4.87 -17.34 7.22
C ASN A 136 6.05 -16.87 8.08
N LYS A 137 6.53 -17.72 9.01
CA LYS A 137 7.65 -17.42 9.92
C LYS A 137 8.99 -17.20 9.19
N ASN A 138 9.12 -17.64 7.94
CA ASN A 138 10.30 -17.41 7.09
C ASN A 138 10.23 -16.09 6.30
N SER A 139 9.14 -15.34 6.41
CA SER A 139 8.99 -14.05 5.73
C SER A 139 9.92 -12.99 6.36
N PRO A 140 10.62 -12.16 5.56
CA PRO A 140 11.40 -11.04 6.08
C PRO A 140 10.53 -9.85 6.53
N CYS A 141 9.21 -9.93 6.37
CA CYS A 141 8.28 -8.84 6.67
C CYS A 141 8.36 -8.39 8.14
N VAL A 142 8.67 -7.12 8.35
CA VAL A 142 8.81 -6.54 9.70
C VAL A 142 7.48 -6.42 10.44
N PHE A 143 6.37 -6.25 9.71
CA PHE A 143 5.04 -6.03 10.29
C PHE A 143 4.42 -7.28 10.90
N THR A 144 4.89 -8.47 10.51
CA THR A 144 4.35 -9.76 10.98
C THR A 144 5.27 -10.47 11.97
N LYS A 145 6.34 -9.82 12.44
CA LYS A 145 7.30 -10.42 13.38
C LYS A 145 6.61 -10.79 14.70
N GLY A 146 6.86 -12.01 15.17
CA GLY A 146 6.30 -12.52 16.42
C GLY A 146 4.82 -12.94 16.33
N MET A 147 4.17 -12.77 15.18
CA MET A 147 2.80 -13.22 14.97
C MET A 147 2.78 -14.67 14.46
N GLU A 148 1.80 -15.45 14.90
CA GLU A 148 1.61 -16.83 14.42
C GLU A 148 0.38 -16.96 13.52
N TYR A 149 -0.72 -16.34 13.92
CA TYR A 149 -1.97 -16.29 13.18
C TYR A 149 -2.55 -14.88 13.24
N ALA A 150 -3.40 -14.55 12.26
CA ALA A 150 -4.14 -13.31 12.23
C ALA A 150 -5.57 -13.55 11.74
N LEU A 151 -6.55 -13.03 12.47
CA LEU A 151 -7.93 -12.91 12.00
C LEU A 151 -8.08 -11.52 11.37
N LEU A 152 -8.26 -11.44 10.06
CA LEU A 152 -8.31 -10.18 9.32
C LEU A 152 -9.56 -10.11 8.43
N PRO A 153 -10.12 -8.91 8.22
CA PRO A 153 -11.16 -8.72 7.21
C PRO A 153 -10.51 -8.69 5.82
N VAL A 154 -11.18 -9.29 4.83
CA VAL A 154 -10.88 -9.14 3.40
C VAL A 154 -12.09 -8.54 2.72
N ARG A 155 -11.82 -7.60 1.82
CA ARG A 155 -12.84 -6.81 1.13
C ARG A 155 -12.36 -6.42 -0.27
N HIS A 156 -12.51 -7.32 -1.25
CA HIS A 156 -11.98 -7.14 -2.62
C HIS A 156 -12.73 -7.95 -3.69
N GLY A 157 -12.73 -7.42 -4.92
CA GLY A 157 -13.16 -8.15 -6.12
C GLY A 157 -12.00 -8.64 -7.01
N GLU A 158 -10.81 -8.07 -6.83
CA GLU A 158 -9.58 -8.47 -7.50
C GLU A 158 -8.46 -8.70 -6.47
N GLY A 159 -8.18 -9.93 -6.05
CA GLY A 159 -7.19 -10.16 -4.99
C GLY A 159 -6.56 -11.53 -4.96
#